data_AF-A0A843T020-F1
#
_entry.id   AF-A0A843T020-F1
#
_cell.length_a   1.000
_cell.length_b   1.000
_cell.length_c   1.000
_cell.angle_alpha   90.00
_cell.angle_beta   90.00
_cell.angle_gamma   90.00
#
_symmetry.space_group_name_H-M   'P 1'
#
loop_
_entity.id
_entity.type
_entity.pdbx_description
1 polymer ?
#
loop_
_entity_poly.entity_id
_entity_poly.type
_entity_poly.pdbx_seq_one_letter_code
_entity_poly.pdbx_strand_id
1 'polypeptide(L)'
;MGLRLTEGLHLQVGDIDGARKLVHVHRGKGAKDRYVPLPQRTLVRLREYWACHRHPHWLFPAVGRSHQQAHTALHPMKAGQWRLPQERPIW
;
A
#
# COMPACT_ATOMS: atom_id res chain seq x y z
N MET A 1 -2.36 -12.88 -3.62
CA MET A 1 -1.68 -12.40 -2.38
C MET A 1 -2.63 -12.58 -1.22
N GLY A 2 -2.31 -13.44 -0.26
CA GLY A 2 -3.17 -13.73 0.90
C GLY A 2 -2.97 -12.75 2.07
N LEU A 3 -2.93 -11.45 1.79
CA LEU A 3 -2.83 -10.41 2.82
C LEU A 3 -4.21 -10.16 3.42
N ARG A 4 -4.27 -9.98 4.74
CA ARG A 4 -5.48 -9.44 5.36
C ARG A 4 -5.61 -7.97 4.98
N LEU A 5 -6.85 -7.47 4.87
CA LEU A 5 -7.09 -6.07 4.47
C LEU A 5 -6.33 -5.08 5.37
N THR A 6 -6.35 -5.30 6.68
CA THR A 6 -5.63 -4.45 7.64
C THR A 6 -4.11 -4.53 7.49
N GLU A 7 -3.55 -5.71 7.16
CA GLU A 7 -2.12 -5.90 6.89
C GLU A 7 -1.70 -5.13 5.63
N GLY A 8 -2.53 -5.19 4.57
CA GLY A 8 -2.26 -4.46 3.33
C GLY A 8 -2.33 -2.94 3.50
N LEU A 9 -3.27 -2.43 4.28
CA LEU A 9 -3.44 -0.98 4.51
C LEU A 9 -2.29 -0.36 5.33
N HIS A 10 -1.72 -1.12 6.26
CA HIS A 10 -0.58 -0.67 7.07
C HIS A 10 0.78 -0.99 6.43
N LEU A 11 0.81 -1.39 5.16
CA LEU A 11 2.06 -1.74 4.50
C LEU A 11 2.92 -0.51 4.25
N GLN A 12 4.19 -0.59 4.63
CA GLN A 12 5.18 0.45 4.40
C GLN A 12 6.01 0.15 3.15
N VAL A 13 6.64 1.18 2.59
CA VAL A 13 7.55 1.04 1.45
C VAL A 13 8.73 0.13 1.80
N GLY A 14 9.25 0.25 3.03
CA GLY A 14 10.35 -0.58 3.55
C GLY A 14 10.01 -2.06 3.72
N ASP A 15 8.72 -2.41 3.75
CA ASP A 15 8.27 -3.80 3.89
C ASP A 15 8.34 -4.58 2.56
N ILE A 16 8.56 -3.88 1.43
CA ILE A 16 8.67 -4.49 0.11
C ILE A 16 10.14 -4.81 -0.20
N ASP A 17 10.47 -6.09 -0.22
CA ASP A 17 11.71 -6.57 -0.80
C ASP A 17 11.50 -6.85 -2.30
N GLY A 18 11.84 -5.86 -3.13
CA GLY A 18 11.73 -5.97 -4.58
C GLY A 18 12.70 -6.96 -5.22
N ALA A 19 13.83 -7.26 -4.58
CA ALA A 19 14.84 -8.17 -5.11
C ALA A 19 14.42 -9.63 -4.88
N ARG A 20 13.99 -9.95 -3.66
CA ARG A 20 13.49 -11.28 -3.28
C ARG A 20 12.02 -11.49 -3.64
N LYS A 21 11.33 -10.42 -4.05
CA LYS A 21 9.90 -10.40 -4.36
C LYS A 21 9.10 -10.91 -3.17
N LEU A 22 9.33 -10.30 -2.00
CA LEU A 22 8.65 -10.63 -0.76
C LEU A 22 8.08 -9.37 -0.12
N VAL A 23 6.97 -9.54 0.58
CA VAL A 23 6.42 -8.53 1.48
C VAL A 23 6.62 -9.01 2.91
N HIS A 24 7.27 -8.20 3.74
CA HIS A 24 7.37 -8.42 5.18
C HIS A 24 6.08 -7.93 5.85
N VAL A 25 5.32 -8.85 6.42
CA VAL A 25 4.10 -8.53 7.16
C VAL A 25 4.42 -8.58 8.64
N HIS A 26 4.42 -7.41 9.27
CA HIS A 26 4.57 -7.26 10.71
C HIS A 26 3.32 -7.72 11.46
N ARG A 27 3.49 -8.37 12.62
CA ARG A 27 2.39 -8.76 13.53
C ARG A 27 1.30 -9.62 12.88
N GLY A 28 1.69 -10.68 12.18
CA GLY A 28 0.78 -11.73 11.72
C GLY A 28 0.11 -12.49 12.88
N LYS A 29 -0.62 -13.57 12.56
CA LYS A 29 -1.32 -14.41 13.57
C LYS A 29 -0.33 -14.86 14.66
N GLY A 30 -0.63 -14.54 15.91
CA GLY A 30 0.23 -14.85 17.06
C GLY A 30 1.39 -13.87 17.29
N ALA A 31 1.29 -12.64 16.77
CA ALA A 31 2.31 -11.59 16.87
C ALA A 31 3.66 -11.95 16.21
N LYS A 32 3.65 -12.90 15.29
CA LYS A 32 4.83 -13.30 14.52
C LYS A 32 4.84 -12.64 13.16
N ASP A 33 6.03 -12.22 12.76
CA ASP A 33 6.25 -11.71 11.42
C ASP A 33 6.25 -12.86 10.40
N ARG A 34 5.88 -12.53 9.16
CA ARG A 34 5.92 -13.48 8.05
C ARG A 34 6.27 -12.79 6.76
N TYR A 35 6.76 -13.57 5.82
CA TYR A 35 6.98 -13.13 4.44
C TYR A 35 5.89 -13.67 3.53
N VAL A 36 5.38 -12.81 2.65
CA VAL A 36 4.40 -13.17 1.63
C VAL A 36 5.04 -13.02 0.24
N PRO A 37 5.05 -14.06 -0.61
CA PRO A 37 5.57 -13.96 -1.98
C PRO A 37 4.85 -12.88 -2.77
N LEU A 38 5.58 -11.96 -3.40
CA LEU A 38 5.09 -10.83 -4.20
C LEU A 38 5.22 -11.09 -5.71
N PRO A 39 4.12 -11.38 -6.42
CA PRO A 39 4.15 -11.49 -7.87
C PRO A 39 4.71 -10.23 -8.51
N GLN A 40 5.51 -10.41 -9.55
CA GLN A 40 6.14 -9.30 -10.29
C GLN A 40 5.12 -8.26 -10.76
N ARG A 41 3.98 -8.71 -11.29
CA ARG A 41 2.86 -7.85 -11.70
C ARG A 41 2.41 -6.94 -10.55
N THR A 42 2.28 -7.49 -9.35
CA THR A 42 1.84 -6.71 -8.17
C THR A 42 2.91 -5.71 -7.78
N LEU A 43 4.19 -6.10 -7.75
CA LEU A 43 5.29 -5.17 -7.48
C LEU A 43 5.30 -3.97 -8.44
N VAL A 44 5.09 -4.21 -9.74
CA VAL A 44 5.00 -3.14 -10.75
C VAL A 44 3.84 -2.19 -10.43
N ARG A 45 2.64 -2.72 -10.16
CA ARG A 45 1.47 -1.91 -9.79
C ARG A 45 1.68 -1.09 -8.52
N LEU A 46 2.34 -1.67 -7.51
CA LEU A 46 2.65 -0.97 -6.26
C LEU A 46 3.65 0.17 -6.50
N ARG A 47 4.64 -0.01 -7.39
CA ARG A 47 5.58 1.06 -7.77
C ARG A 47 4.90 2.17 -8.56
N GLU A 48 4.04 1.83 -9.51
CA GLU A 48 3.21 2.80 -10.25
C GLU A 48 2.36 3.63 -9.29
N TYR A 49 1.66 2.97 -8.36
CA TYR A 49 0.83 3.65 -7.36
C TYR A 49 1.67 4.56 -6.46
N TRP A 50 2.78 4.05 -5.94
CA TRP A 50 3.68 4.83 -5.09
C TRP A 50 4.23 6.05 -5.83
N ALA A 51 4.56 5.94 -7.12
CA ALA A 51 5.09 7.06 -7.90
C ALA A 51 4.12 8.26 -8.00
N CYS A 52 2.81 8.04 -7.85
CA CYS A 52 1.79 9.10 -7.89
C CYS A 52 1.79 9.99 -6.63
N HIS A 53 2.22 9.47 -5.47
CA HIS A 53 2.20 10.23 -4.20
C HIS A 53 3.57 10.35 -3.53
N ARG A 54 4.51 9.45 -3.84
CA ARG A 54 5.89 9.38 -3.35
C ARG A 54 5.99 9.58 -1.84
N HIS A 55 5.08 8.94 -1.11
CA HIS A 55 5.05 9.08 0.34
C HIS A 55 6.26 8.32 0.91
N PRO A 56 7.04 8.90 1.84
CA PRO A 56 8.31 8.32 2.27
C PRO A 56 8.15 6.98 3.00
N HIS A 57 7.10 6.81 3.80
CA HIS A 57 6.94 5.62 4.67
C HIS A 57 5.79 4.70 4.24
N TRP A 58 4.57 5.23 4.08
CA TRP A 58 3.37 4.46 3.73
C TRP A 58 3.25 4.16 2.23
N LEU A 59 2.90 2.92 1.91
CA LEU A 59 2.51 2.54 0.55
C LEU A 59 1.08 2.94 0.22
N PHE A 60 0.19 2.97 1.21
CA PHE A 60 -1.21 3.40 1.08
C PHE A 60 -1.51 4.52 2.08
N PRO A 61 -1.03 5.76 1.84
CA PRO A 61 -1.28 6.88 2.74
C PRO A 61 -2.77 7.26 2.78
N ALA A 62 -3.23 7.78 3.93
CA ALA A 62 -4.57 8.38 4.02
C ALA A 62 -4.60 9.73 3.27
N VAL A 63 -5.05 9.70 2.02
CA VAL A 63 -4.96 10.85 1.09
C VAL A 63 -5.99 11.98 1.32
N GLY A 64 -6.73 11.96 2.44
CA GLY A 64 -7.84 12.89 2.71
C GLY A 64 -8.98 12.76 1.69
N ARG A 65 -10.05 13.58 1.80
CA ARG A 65 -11.16 13.57 0.84
C ARG A 65 -10.78 14.09 -0.55
N SER A 66 -9.71 14.88 -0.67
CA SER A 66 -9.27 15.51 -1.92
C SER A 66 -8.19 14.73 -2.68
N HIS A 67 -7.69 13.62 -2.15
CA HIS A 67 -6.55 12.86 -2.70
C HIS A 67 -5.22 13.64 -2.82
N GLN A 68 -5.16 14.91 -2.38
CA GLN A 68 -3.97 15.76 -2.54
C GLN A 68 -2.99 15.69 -1.36
N GLN A 69 -3.40 15.08 -0.26
CA GLN A 69 -2.60 15.06 0.99
C GLN A 69 -1.82 13.75 1.17
N ALA A 70 -1.68 12.98 0.09
CA ALA A 70 -1.07 11.66 0.11
C ALA A 70 0.40 11.68 0.56
N HIS A 71 1.15 12.73 0.20
CA HIS A 71 2.57 12.84 0.56
C HIS A 71 2.81 13.23 2.02
N THR A 72 1.87 13.96 2.64
CA THR A 72 1.98 14.49 4.01
C THR A 72 1.17 13.69 5.03
N ALA A 73 0.64 12.52 4.63
CA ALA A 73 -0.26 11.74 5.46
C ALA A 73 0.47 11.12 6.65
N LEU A 74 0.04 11.47 7.87
CA LEU A 74 0.60 10.91 9.10
C LEU A 74 0.14 9.46 9.37
N HIS A 75 -0.93 9.02 8.69
CA HIS A 75 -1.58 7.74 8.95
C HIS A 75 -1.81 6.94 7.67
N PRO A 76 -1.82 5.60 7.75
CA PRO A 76 -2.24 4.74 6.65
C PRO A 76 -3.74 4.88 6.37
N MET A 77 -4.15 4.51 5.16
CA MET A 77 -5.54 4.55 4.71
C MET A 77 -6.43 3.64 5.58
N LYS A 78 -7.58 4.15 6.02
CA LYS A 78 -8.58 3.35 6.74
C LYS A 78 -9.41 2.51 5.76
N ALA A 79 -9.83 1.32 6.17
CA ALA A 79 -10.58 0.39 5.32
C ALA A 79 -11.86 0.99 4.68
N GLY A 80 -12.54 1.92 5.36
CA GLY A 80 -13.72 2.60 4.84
C GLY A 80 -13.45 3.80 3.91
N GLN A 81 -12.18 4.10 3.63
CA GLN A 81 -11.76 5.26 2.82
C GLN A 81 -11.32 4.87 1.40
N TRP A 82 -11.41 3.57 1.06
CA TRP A 82 -11.09 3.05 -0.26
C TRP A 82 -12.17 3.45 -1.28
N ARG A 83 -11.89 4.49 -2.07
CA ARG A 83 -12.52 4.69 -3.38
C ARG A 83 -11.42 4.55 -4.42
N LEU A 84 -11.62 3.63 -5.39
CA LEU A 84 -10.84 3.68 -6.63
C LEU A 84 -10.93 5.10 -7.18
N PRO A 85 -9.82 5.71 -7.67
CA PRO A 85 -9.93 6.92 -8.45
C PRO A 85 -10.92 6.61 -9.57
N GLN A 86 -12.07 7.29 -9.54
CA GLN A 86 -13.10 7.14 -10.55
C GLN A 86 -12.41 7.37 -11.89
N GLU A 87 -12.47 6.36 -12.75
CA GLU A 87 -12.08 6.47 -14.14
C GLU A 87 -12.83 7.68 -14.70
N ARG A 88 -12.14 8.81 -14.87
CA ARG A 88 -12.77 10.01 -15.41
C ARG A 88 -13.01 9.71 -16.88
N PRO A 89 -14.26 9.69 -17.38
CA PRO A 89 -14.48 9.61 -18.80
C PRO A 89 -13.89 10.87 -19.43
N ILE A 90 -13.01 10.66 -20.40
CA ILE A 90 -12.50 11.69 -21.31
C ILE A 90 -13.65 12.07 -22.24
N TRP A 91 -14.36 13.14 -21.89
CA TRP A 91 -14.99 14.09 -22.82
C TRP A 91 -14.95 15.48 -22.18
#